data_AF-A0A2N1AJW8-F1
#
_entry.id   AF-A0A2N1AJW8-F1
#
_cell.length_a   1.000
_cell.length_b   1.000
_cell.length_c   1.000
_cell.angle_alpha   90.00
_cell.angle_beta   90.00
_cell.angle_gamma   90.00
#
_symmetry.space_group_name_H-M   'P 1'
#
loop_
_entity.id
_entity.type
_entity.pdbx_description
1 polymer ?
#
loop_
_entity_poly.entity_id
_entity_poly.type
_entity_poly.pdbx_seq_one_letter_code
_entity_poly.pdbx_strand_id
1 'polypeptide(L)'
;MAQVSIGQVENLEDLVRGLHSMREALETACREQIAVAEQKCEEAREEGKSSAGMLENAIQQEQTAKQNVDSAEQALESSQSSLSSAQSSLSSCLAQPHDDDERYPDCSGEYSAVAEAEAAVEQAQNMLEQAGVELEVATGDRISLEQRADLAKQAQAMAEHALAQALQECNMRLAAVDQAIEIGTARLSFAQRALDAYLATNLPAAQFHAWLKWDPTKDGRPVAPDMLRDRMNLSSEQRRLLQEYLYDRNPAYRRQVDKYRNQWASAKGDAERNIVARKARIHLSGEFGEQMVRHALAPLGSQIETQGRTFVGDNGRYTKTDLLVTDLRVPVILGRGEGMGAPVGGSMAFEVKCGKAEYLYSQKDHMIFQAEGHKQADAQCTLCSRDIQDLPEEKKKELRDALHEAGSPMVGMLPKKNEIDQSCLDFIHQNEEALS
;
A
#
# COMPACT_ATOMS: atom_id res chain seq x y z
N MET A 1 -23.64 19.24 25.88
CA MET A 1 -23.26 18.53 24.64
C MET A 1 -21.75 18.50 24.58
N ALA A 2 -21.12 17.36 24.27
CA ALA A 2 -19.68 17.31 24.10
C ALA A 2 -19.30 18.21 22.91
N GLN A 3 -18.47 19.22 23.15
CA GLN A 3 -18.00 20.13 22.10
C GLN A 3 -17.01 19.35 21.22
N VAL A 4 -17.30 19.25 19.92
CA VAL A 4 -16.40 18.62 18.94
C VAL A 4 -15.68 19.74 18.18
N SER A 5 -14.36 19.65 18.06
CA SER A 5 -13.57 20.65 17.30
C SER A 5 -13.62 20.36 15.80
N ILE A 6 -13.35 21.38 14.97
CA ILE A 6 -13.26 21.23 13.51
C ILE A 6 -12.19 20.19 13.14
N GLY A 7 -11.02 20.25 13.80
CA GLY A 7 -9.92 19.32 13.53
C GLY A 7 -10.25 17.87 13.88
N GLN A 8 -11.02 17.64 14.95
CA GLN A 8 -11.47 16.29 15.33
C GLN A 8 -12.43 15.70 14.29
N VAL A 9 -13.36 16.49 13.76
CA VAL A 9 -14.27 16.03 12.69
C VAL A 9 -13.48 15.67 11.44
N GLU A 10 -12.57 16.53 10.98
CA GLU A 10 -11.77 16.23 9.79
C GLU A 10 -10.84 15.02 9.98
N ASN A 11 -10.31 14.79 11.19
CA ASN A 11 -9.57 13.57 11.51
C ASN A 11 -10.45 12.31 11.37
N LEU A 12 -11.73 12.39 11.77
CA LEU A 12 -12.69 11.30 11.57
C LEU A 12 -13.04 11.13 10.09
N GLU A 13 -13.15 12.20 9.32
CA GLU A 13 -13.36 12.14 7.87
C GLU A 13 -12.22 11.42 7.17
N ASP A 14 -10.97 11.78 7.49
CA ASP A 14 -9.78 11.15 6.92
C ASP A 14 -9.66 9.67 7.36
N LEU A 15 -10.03 9.35 8.61
CA LEU A 15 -10.07 7.97 9.10
C LEU A 15 -11.09 7.12 8.32
N VAL A 16 -12.32 7.61 8.15
CA VAL A 16 -13.36 6.89 7.39
C VAL A 16 -12.95 6.73 5.93
N ARG A 17 -12.37 7.76 5.31
CA ARG A 17 -11.81 7.67 3.95
C ARG A 17 -10.70 6.61 3.87
N GLY A 18 -9.83 6.56 4.87
CA GLY A 18 -8.79 5.54 5.00
C GLY A 18 -9.35 4.12 5.10
N LEU A 19 -10.42 3.92 5.89
CA LEU A 19 -11.09 2.63 5.99
C LEU A 19 -11.70 2.18 4.65
N HIS A 20 -12.33 3.10 3.90
CA HIS A 20 -12.83 2.79 2.56
C HIS A 20 -11.69 2.40 1.60
N SER A 21 -10.58 3.13 1.59
CA SER A 21 -9.42 2.77 0.76
C SER A 21 -8.83 1.41 1.16
N MET A 22 -8.76 1.11 2.45
CA MET A 22 -8.33 -0.20 2.94
C MET A 22 -9.28 -1.32 2.50
N ARG A 23 -10.60 -1.07 2.51
CA ARG A 23 -11.59 -2.03 2.01
C ARG A 23 -11.39 -2.35 0.53
N GLU A 24 -11.19 -1.34 -0.31
CA GLU A 24 -10.95 -1.53 -1.75
C GLU A 24 -9.66 -2.33 -2.02
N ALA A 25 -8.58 -2.01 -1.29
CA ALA A 25 -7.32 -2.75 -1.38
C ALA A 25 -7.48 -4.20 -0.91
N LEU A 26 -8.19 -4.42 0.20
CA LEU A 26 -8.48 -5.75 0.73
C LEU A 26 -9.33 -6.56 -0.24
N GLU A 27 -10.37 -5.96 -0.83
CA GLU A 27 -11.23 -6.63 -1.82
C GLU A 27 -10.42 -7.11 -3.03
N THR A 28 -9.49 -6.27 -3.52
CA THR A 28 -8.59 -6.61 -4.62
C THR A 28 -7.68 -7.78 -4.23
N ALA A 29 -7.03 -7.71 -3.07
CA ALA A 29 -6.16 -8.78 -2.58
C ALA A 29 -6.91 -10.11 -2.35
N CYS A 30 -8.14 -10.04 -1.80
CA CYS A 30 -9.00 -11.20 -1.62
C CYS A 30 -9.37 -11.84 -2.97
N ARG A 31 -9.71 -11.03 -3.98
CA ARG A 31 -10.05 -11.52 -5.32
C ARG A 31 -8.85 -12.24 -5.96
N GLU A 32 -7.66 -11.67 -5.86
CA GLU A 32 -6.43 -12.29 -6.36
C GLU A 32 -6.13 -13.62 -5.64
N GLN A 33 -6.25 -13.66 -4.32
CA GLN A 33 -6.02 -14.87 -3.53
C GLN A 33 -7.02 -15.98 -3.88
N ILE A 34 -8.30 -15.64 -4.04
CA ILE A 34 -9.34 -16.58 -4.44
C ILE A 34 -9.05 -17.11 -5.85
N ALA A 35 -8.73 -16.24 -6.81
CA ALA A 35 -8.42 -16.65 -8.17
C ALA A 35 -7.24 -17.64 -8.25
N VAL A 36 -6.18 -17.42 -7.46
CA VAL A 36 -5.06 -18.36 -7.36
C VAL A 36 -5.49 -19.70 -6.78
N ALA A 37 -6.34 -19.70 -5.75
CA ALA A 37 -6.85 -20.93 -5.14
C ALA A 37 -7.80 -21.69 -6.09
N GLU A 38 -8.65 -20.98 -6.84
CA GLU A 38 -9.52 -21.54 -7.88
C GLU A 38 -8.70 -22.20 -9.00
N GLN A 39 -7.67 -21.50 -9.50
CA GLN A 39 -6.77 -22.04 -10.50
C GLN A 39 -6.11 -23.34 -10.01
N LYS A 40 -5.62 -23.37 -8.75
CA LYS A 40 -5.01 -24.58 -8.18
C LYS A 40 -6.00 -25.72 -8.01
N CYS A 41 -7.25 -25.43 -7.67
CA CYS A 41 -8.31 -26.45 -7.65
C CYS A 41 -8.55 -27.04 -9.04
N GLU A 42 -8.59 -26.20 -10.08
CA GLU A 42 -8.80 -26.65 -11.44
C GLU A 42 -7.64 -27.50 -11.95
N GLU A 43 -6.39 -27.05 -11.75
CA GLU A 43 -5.18 -27.81 -12.08
C GLU A 43 -5.17 -29.18 -11.38
N ALA A 44 -5.53 -29.24 -10.09
CA ALA A 44 -5.56 -30.48 -9.33
C ALA A 44 -6.70 -31.42 -9.78
N ARG A 45 -7.86 -30.87 -10.19
CA ARG A 45 -8.97 -31.65 -10.75
C ARG A 45 -8.61 -32.26 -12.08
N GLU A 46 -7.99 -31.49 -12.98
CA GLU A 46 -7.57 -31.99 -14.29
C GLU A 46 -6.48 -33.05 -14.15
N GLU A 47 -5.50 -32.87 -13.25
CA GLU A 47 -4.51 -33.91 -12.94
C GLU A 47 -5.17 -35.16 -12.34
N GLY A 48 -6.17 -35.00 -11.47
CA GLY A 48 -6.96 -36.10 -10.92
C GLY A 48 -7.68 -36.91 -12.00
N LYS A 49 -8.35 -36.24 -12.95
CA LYS A 49 -9.00 -36.89 -14.09
C LYS A 49 -8.00 -37.59 -15.00
N SER A 50 -6.88 -36.92 -15.31
CA SER A 50 -5.80 -37.46 -16.14
C SER A 50 -5.21 -38.73 -15.53
N SER A 51 -4.87 -38.68 -14.23
CA SER A 51 -4.32 -39.83 -13.50
C SER A 51 -5.30 -41.00 -13.41
N ALA A 52 -6.60 -40.73 -13.21
CA ALA A 52 -7.62 -41.77 -13.21
C ALA A 52 -7.74 -42.46 -14.58
N GLY A 53 -7.73 -41.68 -15.68
CA GLY A 53 -7.76 -42.25 -17.03
C GLY A 53 -6.51 -43.06 -17.39
N MET A 54 -5.32 -42.63 -16.94
CA MET A 54 -4.09 -43.42 -17.11
C MET A 54 -4.15 -44.74 -16.33
N LEU A 55 -4.64 -44.72 -15.09
CA LEU A 55 -4.80 -45.93 -14.28
C LEU A 55 -5.79 -46.91 -14.94
N GLU A 56 -6.92 -46.43 -15.45
CA GLU A 56 -7.88 -47.27 -16.17
C GLU A 56 -7.25 -47.96 -17.39
N ASN A 57 -6.46 -47.21 -18.18
CA ASN A 57 -5.71 -47.79 -19.30
C ASN A 57 -4.70 -48.84 -18.86
N ALA A 58 -3.97 -48.61 -17.75
CA ALA A 58 -3.00 -49.57 -17.24
C ALA A 58 -3.65 -50.84 -16.68
N ILE A 59 -4.81 -50.72 -16.03
CA ILE A 59 -5.62 -51.88 -15.62
C ILE A 59 -6.02 -52.70 -16.85
N GLN A 60 -6.44 -52.06 -17.93
CA GLN A 60 -6.81 -52.77 -19.16
C GLN A 60 -5.60 -53.46 -19.83
N GLN A 61 -4.42 -52.83 -19.79
CA GLN A 61 -3.17 -53.41 -20.29
C GLN A 61 -2.73 -54.62 -19.46
N GLU A 62 -2.77 -54.53 -18.12
CA GLU A 62 -2.46 -55.66 -17.22
C GLU A 62 -3.42 -56.84 -17.48
N GLN A 63 -4.72 -56.57 -17.65
CA GLN A 63 -5.70 -57.60 -18.02
C GLN A 63 -5.39 -58.27 -19.36
N THR A 64 -4.97 -57.49 -20.36
CA THR A 64 -4.60 -58.01 -21.69
C THR A 64 -3.32 -58.85 -21.61
N ALA A 65 -2.30 -58.38 -20.91
CA ALA A 65 -1.07 -59.13 -20.70
C ALA A 65 -1.33 -60.44 -19.96
N LYS A 66 -2.24 -60.43 -18.97
CA LYS A 66 -2.66 -61.63 -18.26
C LYS A 66 -3.35 -62.64 -19.18
N GLN A 67 -4.26 -62.18 -20.04
CA GLN A 67 -4.88 -63.05 -21.05
C GLN A 67 -3.86 -63.65 -22.03
N ASN A 68 -2.81 -62.90 -22.37
CA ASN A 68 -1.72 -63.41 -23.22
C ASN A 68 -0.91 -64.51 -22.52
N VAL A 69 -0.63 -64.36 -21.23
CA VAL A 69 0.00 -65.42 -20.41
C VAL A 69 -0.88 -66.66 -20.39
N ASP A 70 -2.16 -66.52 -20.05
CA ASP A 70 -3.11 -67.65 -20.00
C ASP A 70 -3.19 -68.38 -21.37
N SER A 71 -3.13 -67.62 -22.48
CA SER A 71 -3.13 -68.17 -23.83
C SER A 71 -1.81 -68.88 -24.18
N ALA A 72 -0.68 -68.33 -23.75
CA ALA A 72 0.64 -68.94 -23.95
C ALA A 72 0.81 -70.24 -23.13
N GLU A 73 0.26 -70.29 -21.91
CA GLU A 73 0.21 -71.50 -21.09
C GLU A 73 -0.60 -72.61 -21.78
N GLN A 74 -1.79 -72.30 -22.31
CA GLN A 74 -2.61 -73.26 -23.06
C GLN A 74 -1.91 -73.77 -24.33
N ALA A 75 -1.22 -72.87 -25.05
CA ALA A 75 -0.43 -73.25 -26.22
C ALA A 75 0.73 -74.19 -25.84
N LEU A 76 1.42 -73.92 -24.73
CA LEU A 76 2.49 -74.77 -24.22
C LEU A 76 1.98 -76.17 -23.84
N GLU A 77 0.86 -76.25 -23.11
CA GLU A 77 0.22 -77.54 -22.75
C GLU A 77 -0.18 -78.35 -24.00
N SER A 78 -0.69 -77.67 -25.02
CA SER A 78 -1.05 -78.28 -26.31
C SER A 78 0.18 -78.80 -27.07
N SER A 79 1.27 -78.03 -27.10
CA SER A 79 2.55 -78.44 -27.71
C SER A 79 3.18 -79.63 -26.96
N GLN A 80 3.13 -79.63 -25.62
CA GLN A 80 3.64 -80.74 -24.80
C GLN A 80 2.83 -82.04 -25.00
N SER A 81 1.50 -81.92 -25.14
CA SER A 81 0.63 -83.05 -25.46
C SER A 81 0.94 -83.62 -26.85
N SER A 82 1.23 -82.75 -27.82
CA SER A 82 1.63 -83.14 -29.18
C SER A 82 3.00 -83.84 -29.19
N LEU A 83 3.97 -83.33 -28.43
CA LEU A 83 5.27 -83.96 -28.24
C LEU A 83 5.15 -85.35 -27.60
N SER A 84 4.33 -85.48 -26.56
CA SER A 84 4.07 -86.78 -25.90
C SER A 84 3.48 -87.80 -26.87
N SER A 85 2.60 -87.34 -27.77
CA SER A 85 2.02 -88.17 -28.83
C SER A 85 3.06 -88.57 -29.87
N ALA A 86 3.89 -87.63 -30.34
CA ALA A 86 4.98 -87.91 -31.28
C ALA A 86 6.02 -88.88 -30.71
N GLN A 87 6.39 -88.74 -29.44
CA GLN A 87 7.28 -89.66 -28.73
C GLN A 87 6.68 -91.06 -28.59
N SER A 88 5.37 -91.16 -28.32
CA SER A 88 4.66 -92.44 -28.27
C SER A 88 4.64 -93.13 -29.63
N SER A 89 4.42 -92.37 -30.72
CA SER A 89 4.51 -92.88 -32.09
C SER A 89 5.92 -93.34 -32.45
N LEU A 90 6.96 -92.56 -32.12
CA LEU A 90 8.35 -92.94 -32.33
C LEU A 90 8.72 -94.22 -31.55
N SER A 91 8.36 -94.30 -30.27
CA SER A 91 8.56 -95.51 -29.46
C SER A 91 7.84 -96.72 -30.04
N SER A 92 6.66 -96.53 -30.62
CA SER A 92 5.91 -97.61 -31.26
C SER A 92 6.57 -98.08 -32.56
N CYS A 93 7.11 -97.16 -33.37
CA CYS A 93 7.89 -97.48 -34.57
C CYS A 93 9.17 -98.26 -34.23
N LEU A 94 9.92 -97.80 -33.21
CA LEU A 94 11.15 -98.46 -32.76
C LEU A 94 10.92 -99.85 -32.15
N ALA A 95 9.71 -100.14 -31.68
CA ALA A 95 9.32 -101.44 -31.12
C ALA A 95 8.82 -102.45 -32.18
N GLN A 96 8.76 -102.07 -33.46
CA GLN A 96 8.37 -102.98 -34.54
C GLN A 96 9.42 -104.08 -34.77
N PRO A 97 9.01 -105.34 -34.97
CA PRO A 97 9.92 -106.45 -35.24
C PRO A 97 10.63 -106.25 -36.60
N HIS A 98 11.84 -106.79 -36.71
CA HIS A 98 12.59 -106.81 -37.97
C HIS A 98 11.80 -107.54 -39.06
N ASP A 99 11.78 -106.97 -40.25
CA ASP A 99 11.25 -107.63 -41.44
C ASP A 99 12.13 -108.85 -41.79
N ASP A 100 11.60 -109.80 -42.56
CA ASP A 100 12.22 -111.10 -42.92
C ASP A 100 13.63 -111.01 -43.56
N ASP A 101 14.10 -109.79 -43.90
CA ASP A 101 15.42 -109.44 -44.45
C ASP A 101 16.40 -108.81 -43.43
N GLU A 102 16.16 -108.91 -42.12
CA GLU A 102 16.98 -108.30 -41.03
C GLU A 102 17.14 -106.76 -41.11
N ARG A 103 16.20 -106.06 -41.76
CA ARG A 103 16.21 -104.59 -41.84
C ARG A 103 15.57 -103.95 -40.62
N TYR A 104 16.15 -102.85 -40.15
CA TYR A 104 15.57 -102.02 -39.09
C TYR A 104 14.37 -101.22 -39.62
N PRO A 105 13.31 -100.99 -38.83
CA PRO A 105 12.22 -100.08 -39.18
C PRO A 105 12.74 -98.67 -39.49
N ASP A 106 12.30 -98.08 -40.61
CA ASP A 106 12.65 -96.70 -40.99
C ASP A 106 11.72 -95.71 -40.26
N CYS A 107 12.14 -95.28 -39.07
CA CYS A 107 11.39 -94.30 -38.25
C CYS A 107 11.77 -92.84 -38.54
N SER A 108 12.35 -92.54 -39.70
CA SER A 108 12.85 -91.19 -40.02
C SER A 108 11.76 -90.12 -39.98
N GLY A 109 10.52 -90.46 -40.34
CA GLY A 109 9.36 -89.58 -40.25
C GLY A 109 8.97 -89.25 -38.81
N GLU A 110 8.94 -90.24 -37.93
CA GLU A 110 8.64 -90.08 -36.50
C GLU A 110 9.74 -89.30 -35.78
N TYR A 111 11.02 -89.49 -36.16
CA TYR A 111 12.11 -88.65 -35.67
C TYR A 111 11.94 -87.18 -36.08
N SER A 112 11.52 -86.92 -37.33
CA SER A 112 11.22 -85.55 -37.79
C SER A 112 10.04 -84.96 -37.02
N ALA A 113 8.98 -85.73 -36.79
CA ALA A 113 7.80 -85.29 -36.05
C ALA A 113 8.11 -84.97 -34.58
N VAL A 114 9.00 -85.74 -33.93
CA VAL A 114 9.49 -85.43 -32.58
C VAL A 114 10.30 -84.14 -32.59
N ALA A 115 11.24 -83.97 -33.53
CA ALA A 115 12.04 -82.75 -33.62
C ALA A 115 11.20 -81.49 -33.87
N GLU A 116 10.17 -81.58 -34.72
CA GLU A 116 9.21 -80.50 -34.96
C GLU A 116 8.39 -80.17 -33.71
N ALA A 117 7.93 -81.19 -32.97
CA ALA A 117 7.19 -81.00 -31.73
C ALA A 117 8.08 -80.44 -30.59
N GLU A 118 9.36 -80.83 -30.51
CA GLU A 118 10.34 -80.26 -29.58
C GLU A 118 10.57 -78.77 -29.88
N ALA A 119 10.76 -78.41 -31.15
CA ALA A 119 10.88 -77.02 -31.56
C ALA A 119 9.62 -76.20 -31.25
N ALA A 120 8.43 -76.79 -31.43
CA ALA A 120 7.16 -76.15 -31.08
C ALA A 120 6.98 -75.94 -29.57
N VAL A 121 7.48 -76.87 -28.73
CA VAL A 121 7.50 -76.71 -27.27
C VAL A 121 8.48 -75.60 -26.88
N GLU A 122 9.69 -75.58 -27.43
CA GLU A 122 10.69 -74.53 -27.16
C GLU A 122 10.14 -73.15 -27.55
N GLN A 123 9.50 -73.03 -28.71
CA GLN A 123 8.85 -71.79 -29.14
C GLN A 123 7.74 -71.36 -28.17
N ALA A 124 6.87 -72.28 -27.75
CA ALA A 124 5.78 -71.97 -26.82
C ALA A 124 6.32 -71.58 -25.42
N GLN A 125 7.41 -72.18 -24.95
CA GLN A 125 8.10 -71.78 -23.72
C GLN A 125 8.64 -70.36 -23.81
N ASN A 126 9.32 -70.02 -24.91
CA ASN A 126 9.83 -68.66 -25.13
C ASN A 126 8.70 -67.63 -25.17
N MET A 127 7.56 -67.95 -25.80
CA MET A 127 6.39 -67.08 -25.83
C MET A 127 5.78 -66.89 -24.43
N LEU A 128 5.71 -67.94 -23.61
CA LEU A 128 5.23 -67.86 -22.24
C LEU A 128 6.16 -67.01 -21.37
N GLU A 129 7.47 -67.18 -21.49
CA GLU A 129 8.46 -66.35 -20.78
C GLU A 129 8.32 -64.88 -21.16
N GLN A 130 8.19 -64.58 -22.46
CA GLN A 130 7.99 -63.23 -22.93
C GLN A 130 6.68 -62.62 -22.41
N ALA A 131 5.57 -63.36 -22.48
CA ALA A 131 4.27 -62.90 -21.95
C ALA A 131 4.33 -62.67 -20.43
N GLY A 132 5.09 -63.51 -19.69
CA GLY A 132 5.32 -63.34 -18.26
C GLY A 132 6.05 -62.05 -17.92
N VAL A 133 7.11 -61.73 -18.68
CA VAL A 133 7.84 -60.45 -18.53
C VAL A 133 6.94 -59.26 -18.85
N GLU A 134 6.14 -59.33 -19.93
CA GLU A 134 5.19 -58.27 -20.29
C GLU A 134 4.13 -58.04 -19.20
N LEU A 135 3.62 -59.11 -18.57
CA LEU A 135 2.69 -59.01 -17.45
C LEU A 135 3.34 -58.38 -16.21
N GLU A 136 4.59 -58.74 -15.89
CA GLU A 136 5.31 -58.13 -14.77
C GLU A 136 5.48 -56.62 -14.95
N VAL A 137 5.86 -56.18 -16.16
CA VAL A 137 5.95 -54.77 -16.52
C VAL A 137 4.59 -54.07 -16.39
N ALA A 138 3.54 -54.65 -16.98
CA ALA A 138 2.19 -54.07 -16.91
C ALA A 138 1.67 -53.96 -15.46
N THR A 139 1.98 -54.94 -14.61
CA THR A 139 1.65 -54.92 -13.18
C THR A 139 2.39 -53.78 -12.46
N GLY A 140 3.69 -53.60 -12.73
CA GLY A 140 4.50 -52.52 -12.19
C GLY A 140 3.99 -51.13 -12.59
N ASP A 141 3.61 -50.96 -13.85
CA ASP A 141 3.04 -49.73 -14.38
C ASP A 141 1.69 -49.41 -13.73
N ARG A 142 0.80 -50.41 -13.58
CA ARG A 142 -0.48 -50.24 -12.89
C ARG A 142 -0.29 -49.78 -11.44
N ILE A 143 0.61 -50.42 -10.67
CA ILE A 143 0.89 -50.04 -9.28
C ILE A 143 1.39 -48.59 -9.20
N SER A 144 2.29 -48.20 -10.11
CA SER A 144 2.83 -46.84 -10.17
C SER A 144 1.74 -45.80 -10.46
N LEU A 145 0.82 -46.12 -11.38
CA LEU A 145 -0.31 -45.26 -11.73
C LEU A 145 -1.39 -45.21 -10.65
N GLU A 146 -1.56 -46.28 -9.88
CA GLU A 146 -2.44 -46.30 -8.70
C GLU A 146 -1.94 -45.31 -7.65
N GLN A 147 -0.63 -45.35 -7.33
CA GLN A 147 -0.01 -44.38 -6.43
C GLN A 147 -0.15 -42.94 -6.95
N ARG A 148 0.05 -42.72 -8.26
CA ARG A 148 -0.14 -41.40 -8.89
C ARG A 148 -1.57 -40.90 -8.70
N ALA A 149 -2.57 -41.75 -8.99
CA ALA A 149 -3.98 -41.39 -8.84
C ALA A 149 -4.35 -41.03 -7.41
N ASP A 150 -3.80 -41.75 -6.41
CA ASP A 150 -4.02 -41.45 -5.00
C ASP A 150 -3.39 -40.11 -4.59
N LEU A 151 -2.16 -39.82 -5.03
CA LEU A 151 -1.53 -38.52 -4.79
C LEU A 151 -2.30 -37.37 -5.46
N ALA A 152 -2.80 -37.58 -6.68
CA ALA A 152 -3.62 -36.59 -7.38
C ALA A 152 -4.93 -36.30 -6.63
N LYS A 153 -5.61 -37.32 -6.10
CA LYS A 153 -6.80 -37.15 -5.26
C LYS A 153 -6.50 -36.38 -3.98
N GLN A 154 -5.37 -36.68 -3.31
CA GLN A 154 -4.95 -35.94 -2.12
C GLN A 154 -4.67 -34.46 -2.44
N ALA A 155 -3.97 -34.20 -3.55
CA ALA A 155 -3.71 -32.84 -4.01
C ALA A 155 -5.01 -32.07 -4.33
N GLN A 156 -5.99 -32.72 -4.97
CA GLN A 156 -7.31 -32.13 -5.21
C GLN A 156 -8.02 -31.78 -3.90
N ALA A 157 -8.08 -32.70 -2.93
CA ALA A 157 -8.70 -32.45 -1.64
C ALA A 157 -8.03 -31.29 -0.88
N MET A 158 -6.70 -31.21 -0.92
CA MET A 158 -5.94 -30.11 -0.33
C MET A 158 -6.24 -28.77 -1.02
N ALA A 159 -6.32 -28.75 -2.35
CA ALA A 159 -6.63 -27.56 -3.11
C ALA A 159 -8.06 -27.06 -2.81
N GLU A 160 -9.05 -27.94 -2.80
CA GLU A 160 -10.44 -27.61 -2.48
C GLU A 160 -10.59 -27.09 -1.05
N HIS A 161 -9.85 -27.67 -0.09
CA HIS A 161 -9.80 -27.16 1.26
C HIS A 161 -9.17 -25.75 1.34
N ALA A 162 -8.06 -25.51 0.62
CA ALA A 162 -7.40 -24.21 0.57
C ALA A 162 -8.30 -23.14 -0.05
N LEU A 163 -9.07 -23.47 -1.10
CA LEU A 163 -10.06 -22.56 -1.68
C LEU A 163 -11.17 -22.23 -0.69
N ALA A 164 -11.73 -23.23 0.00
CA ALA A 164 -12.76 -23.01 1.02
C ALA A 164 -12.26 -22.10 2.16
N GLN A 165 -11.02 -22.33 2.63
CA GLN A 165 -10.38 -21.47 3.62
C GLN A 165 -10.17 -20.04 3.12
N ALA A 166 -9.68 -19.88 1.89
CA ALA A 166 -9.47 -18.56 1.29
C ALA A 166 -10.79 -17.78 1.20
N LEU A 167 -11.87 -18.41 0.73
CA LEU A 167 -13.21 -17.81 0.68
C LEU A 167 -13.70 -17.40 2.06
N GLN A 168 -13.58 -18.28 3.05
CA GLN A 168 -14.03 -18.00 4.42
C GLN A 168 -13.27 -16.82 5.05
N GLU A 169 -11.94 -16.84 4.96
CA GLU A 169 -11.09 -15.80 5.54
C GLU A 169 -11.32 -14.44 4.87
N CYS A 170 -11.42 -14.42 3.53
CA CYS A 170 -11.70 -13.20 2.78
C CYS A 170 -13.05 -12.60 3.19
N ASN A 171 -14.10 -13.42 3.26
CA ASN A 171 -15.43 -12.98 3.69
C ASN A 171 -15.42 -12.43 5.12
N MET A 172 -14.72 -13.10 6.04
CA MET A 172 -14.63 -12.64 7.43
C MET A 172 -13.91 -11.29 7.54
N ARG A 173 -12.79 -11.12 6.85
CA ARG A 173 -12.02 -9.87 6.86
C ARG A 173 -12.77 -8.72 6.23
N LEU A 174 -13.42 -8.95 5.08
CA LEU A 174 -14.24 -7.92 4.42
C LEU A 174 -15.40 -7.49 5.32
N ALA A 175 -16.12 -8.44 5.92
CA ALA A 175 -17.20 -8.13 6.84
C ALA A 175 -16.74 -7.32 8.07
N ALA A 176 -15.57 -7.65 8.63
CA ALA A 176 -15.01 -6.90 9.75
C ALA A 176 -14.66 -5.44 9.37
N VAL A 177 -14.11 -5.22 8.18
CA VAL A 177 -13.82 -3.87 7.68
C VAL A 177 -15.11 -3.11 7.37
N ASP A 178 -16.11 -3.76 6.77
CA ASP A 178 -17.43 -3.16 6.52
C ASP A 178 -18.10 -2.71 7.82
N GLN A 179 -18.06 -3.53 8.88
CA GLN A 179 -18.56 -3.14 10.19
C GLN A 179 -17.81 -1.93 10.77
N ALA A 180 -16.48 -1.89 10.63
CA ALA A 180 -15.68 -0.74 11.07
C ALA A 180 -16.03 0.54 10.30
N ILE A 181 -16.30 0.44 9.00
CA ILE A 181 -16.78 1.54 8.15
C ILE A 181 -18.15 2.02 8.60
N GLU A 182 -19.09 1.12 8.88
CA GLU A 182 -20.42 1.49 9.37
C GLU A 182 -20.35 2.26 10.69
N ILE A 183 -19.59 1.73 11.66
CA ILE A 183 -19.36 2.40 12.95
C ILE A 183 -18.68 3.75 12.74
N GLY A 184 -17.64 3.82 11.91
CA GLY A 184 -16.91 5.04 11.59
C GLY A 184 -17.82 6.10 10.95
N THR A 185 -18.64 5.70 9.99
CA THR A 185 -19.58 6.57 9.26
C THR A 185 -20.67 7.10 10.17
N ALA A 186 -21.23 6.25 11.03
CA ALA A 186 -22.20 6.68 12.03
C ALA A 186 -21.60 7.72 12.98
N ARG A 187 -20.40 7.45 13.52
CA ARG A 187 -19.67 8.39 14.39
C ARG A 187 -19.37 9.70 13.69
N LEU A 188 -18.94 9.66 12.43
CA LEU A 188 -18.69 10.85 11.63
C LEU A 188 -19.97 11.66 11.43
N SER A 189 -21.09 11.03 11.10
CA SER A 189 -22.38 11.71 10.94
C SER A 189 -22.85 12.41 12.23
N PHE A 190 -22.65 11.78 13.39
CA PHE A 190 -22.93 12.42 14.68
C PHE A 190 -21.99 13.60 14.96
N ALA A 191 -20.70 13.44 14.67
CA ALA A 191 -19.69 14.49 14.85
C ALA A 191 -19.95 15.70 13.94
N GLN A 192 -20.33 15.48 12.68
CA GLN A 192 -20.73 16.52 11.73
C GLN A 192 -21.96 17.27 12.21
N ARG A 193 -23.02 16.58 12.65
CA ARG A 193 -24.21 17.22 13.23
C ARG A 193 -23.88 18.06 14.47
N ALA A 194 -22.99 17.57 15.34
CA ALA A 194 -22.54 18.32 16.51
C ALA A 194 -21.73 19.55 16.11
N LEU A 195 -20.87 19.45 15.10
CA LEU A 195 -20.11 20.58 14.55
C LEU A 195 -21.05 21.60 13.93
N ASP A 196 -22.01 21.21 13.10
CA ASP A 196 -22.98 22.11 12.47
C ASP A 196 -23.79 22.89 13.53
N ALA A 197 -24.25 22.22 14.58
CA ALA A 197 -24.94 22.86 15.69
C ALA A 197 -24.04 23.85 16.45
N TYR A 198 -22.77 23.50 16.66
CA TYR A 198 -21.79 24.38 17.28
C TYR A 198 -21.52 25.63 16.43
N LEU A 199 -21.26 25.45 15.12
CA LEU A 199 -21.02 26.55 14.19
C LEU A 199 -22.25 27.47 14.07
N ALA A 200 -23.47 26.93 14.08
CA ALA A 200 -24.70 27.73 14.02
C ALA A 200 -24.88 28.68 15.21
N THR A 201 -24.29 28.37 16.38
CA THR A 201 -24.43 29.14 17.61
C THR A 201 -23.16 29.92 17.98
N ASN A 202 -22.03 29.67 17.32
CA ASN A 202 -20.74 30.27 17.62
C ASN A 202 -20.16 30.97 16.38
N LEU A 203 -20.42 32.28 16.29
CA LEU A 203 -20.02 33.10 15.14
C LEU A 203 -18.49 33.10 14.88
N PRO A 204 -17.60 33.27 15.88
CA PRO A 204 -16.16 33.15 15.67
C PRO A 204 -15.74 31.79 15.08
N ALA A 205 -16.35 30.69 15.56
CA ALA A 205 -16.07 29.36 15.03
C ALA A 205 -16.58 29.19 13.59
N ALA A 206 -17.77 29.69 13.26
CA ALA A 206 -18.30 29.68 11.89
C ALA A 206 -17.40 30.49 10.94
N GLN A 207 -16.94 31.67 11.35
CA GLN A 207 -16.02 32.49 10.57
C GLN A 207 -14.66 31.80 10.39
N PHE A 208 -14.13 31.15 11.43
CA PHE A 208 -12.91 30.37 11.32
C PHE A 208 -13.07 29.15 10.40
N HIS A 209 -14.19 28.43 10.48
CA HIS A 209 -14.48 27.32 9.58
C HIS A 209 -14.57 27.78 8.12
N ALA A 210 -15.26 28.90 7.86
CA ALA A 210 -15.32 29.52 6.53
C ALA A 210 -13.94 30.00 6.06
N TRP A 211 -13.10 30.49 6.97
CA TRP A 211 -11.70 30.80 6.68
C TRP A 211 -10.94 29.54 6.28
N LEU A 212 -10.99 28.43 7.03
CA LEU A 212 -10.34 27.18 6.67
C LEU A 212 -10.78 26.63 5.30
N LYS A 213 -12.08 26.70 5.00
CA LYS A 213 -12.69 26.19 3.77
C LYS A 213 -12.74 27.21 2.63
N TRP A 214 -11.96 28.29 2.74
CA TRP A 214 -11.95 29.31 1.71
C TRP A 214 -11.45 28.77 0.38
N ASP A 215 -12.21 29.08 -0.66
CA ASP A 215 -11.89 28.71 -2.03
C ASP A 215 -11.81 30.01 -2.85
N PRO A 216 -10.59 30.44 -3.25
CA PRO A 216 -10.42 31.69 -3.98
C PRO A 216 -11.06 31.66 -5.38
N THR A 217 -11.33 30.48 -5.93
CA THR A 217 -11.87 30.35 -7.30
C THR A 217 -13.35 30.77 -7.40
N LYS A 218 -14.09 30.74 -6.29
CA LYS A 218 -15.53 31.02 -6.26
C LYS A 218 -15.90 32.45 -6.66
N ASP A 219 -15.04 33.42 -6.37
CA ASP A 219 -15.32 34.83 -6.64
C ASP A 219 -14.92 35.25 -8.07
N GLY A 220 -14.19 34.41 -8.81
CA GLY A 220 -13.74 34.68 -10.20
C GLY A 220 -12.82 35.90 -10.38
N ARG A 221 -12.39 36.55 -9.29
CA ARG A 221 -11.54 37.75 -9.30
C ARG A 221 -10.11 37.42 -8.85
N PRO A 222 -9.10 38.19 -9.32
CA PRO A 222 -7.76 38.10 -8.77
C PRO A 222 -7.75 38.32 -7.25
N VAL A 223 -6.88 37.58 -6.56
CA VAL A 223 -6.65 37.79 -5.13
C VAL A 223 -5.77 39.01 -4.94
N ALA A 224 -6.32 40.04 -4.31
CA ALA A 224 -5.66 41.33 -4.10
C ALA A 224 -4.95 41.42 -2.73
N PRO A 225 -4.03 42.40 -2.53
CA PRO A 225 -3.25 42.50 -1.29
C PRO A 225 -4.08 42.68 -0.02
N ASP A 226 -5.23 43.35 -0.11
CA ASP A 226 -6.17 43.51 1.00
C ASP A 226 -6.81 42.18 1.40
N MET A 227 -7.17 41.33 0.44
CA MET A 227 -7.67 39.99 0.71
C MET A 227 -6.64 39.15 1.45
N LEU A 228 -5.37 39.16 0.99
CA LEU A 228 -4.28 38.44 1.66
C LEU A 228 -4.06 38.94 3.09
N ARG A 229 -4.04 40.26 3.30
CA ARG A 229 -3.94 40.88 4.62
C ARG A 229 -5.07 40.43 5.54
N ASP A 230 -6.30 40.45 5.05
CA ASP A 230 -7.47 40.11 5.86
C ASP A 230 -7.46 38.63 6.26
N ARG A 231 -6.96 37.74 5.39
CA ARG A 231 -6.75 36.33 5.73
C ARG A 231 -5.71 36.10 6.81
N MET A 232 -4.69 36.96 6.90
CA MET A 232 -3.64 36.87 7.91
C MET A 232 -3.99 37.60 9.22
N ASN A 233 -5.09 38.36 9.25
CA ASN A 233 -5.51 39.16 10.39
C ASN A 233 -6.60 38.44 11.22
N LEU A 234 -6.29 37.26 11.72
CA LEU A 234 -7.18 36.49 12.59
C LEU A 234 -7.43 37.21 13.93
N SER A 235 -8.68 37.22 14.40
CA SER A 235 -9.04 37.68 15.76
C SER A 235 -8.44 36.79 16.86
N SER A 236 -8.48 37.24 18.12
CA SER A 236 -8.05 36.45 19.29
C SER A 236 -8.68 35.06 19.33
N GLU A 237 -10.00 34.99 19.14
CA GLU A 237 -10.78 33.76 19.15
C GLU A 237 -10.41 32.86 17.98
N GLN A 238 -10.23 33.42 16.77
CA GLN A 238 -9.80 32.65 15.60
C GLN A 238 -8.37 32.13 15.73
N ARG A 239 -7.46 32.88 16.38
CA ARG A 239 -6.10 32.39 16.68
C ARG A 239 -6.14 31.23 17.67
N ARG A 240 -6.99 31.30 18.69
CA ARG A 240 -7.23 30.17 19.61
C ARG A 240 -7.74 28.94 18.86
N LEU A 241 -8.75 29.11 18.01
CA LEU A 241 -9.31 28.02 17.18
C LEU A 241 -8.28 27.44 16.20
N LEU A 242 -7.39 28.26 15.63
CA LEU A 242 -6.28 27.79 14.81
C LEU A 242 -5.29 26.96 15.64
N GLN A 243 -4.98 27.35 16.88
CA GLN A 243 -4.12 26.54 17.75
C GLN A 243 -4.77 25.20 18.12
N GLU A 244 -6.07 25.18 18.43
CA GLU A 244 -6.83 23.94 18.67
C GLU A 244 -6.79 23.05 17.41
N TYR A 245 -7.05 23.62 16.24
CA TYR A 245 -7.00 22.93 14.96
C TYR A 245 -5.60 22.36 14.67
N LEU A 246 -4.53 23.13 14.89
CA LEU A 246 -3.15 22.66 14.72
C LEU A 246 -2.79 21.59 15.74
N TYR A 247 -3.25 21.71 16.98
CA TYR A 247 -3.06 20.69 18.01
C TYR A 247 -3.72 19.36 17.57
N ASP A 248 -4.91 19.41 16.99
CA ASP A 248 -5.63 18.23 16.52
C ASP A 248 -5.05 17.64 15.22
N ARG A 249 -4.57 18.47 14.30
CA ARG A 249 -4.20 18.06 12.93
C ARG A 249 -2.70 17.92 12.69
N ASN A 250 -1.85 18.57 13.48
CA ASN A 250 -0.40 18.56 13.31
C ASN A 250 0.31 17.92 14.52
N PRO A 251 0.73 16.65 14.42
CA PRO A 251 1.42 15.95 15.51
C PRO A 251 2.73 16.60 15.95
N ALA A 252 3.45 17.29 15.07
CA ALA A 252 4.69 17.99 15.42
C ALA A 252 4.40 19.23 16.26
N TYR A 253 3.39 20.03 15.85
CA TYR A 253 2.90 21.18 16.63
C TYR A 253 2.37 20.73 18.01
N ARG A 254 1.57 19.65 18.05
CA ARG A 254 1.08 19.05 19.30
C ARG A 254 2.21 18.72 20.27
N ARG A 255 3.24 17.99 19.81
CA ARG A 255 4.41 17.65 20.64
C ARG A 255 5.13 18.89 21.18
N GLN A 256 5.25 19.94 20.36
CA GLN A 256 5.88 21.19 20.77
C GLN A 256 5.06 21.91 21.86
N VAL A 257 3.73 21.95 21.71
CA VAL A 257 2.82 22.50 22.72
C VAL A 257 2.91 21.69 24.02
N ASP A 258 2.79 20.36 23.94
CA ASP A 258 2.83 19.47 25.12
C ASP A 258 4.17 19.58 25.87
N LYS A 259 5.28 19.73 25.14
CA LYS A 259 6.60 20.00 25.73
C LYS A 259 6.58 21.28 26.57
N TYR A 260 6.02 22.38 26.06
CA TYR A 260 5.97 23.63 26.81
C TYR A 260 4.95 23.60 27.96
N ARG A 261 3.81 22.92 27.78
CA ARG A 261 2.84 22.66 28.86
C ARG A 261 3.50 21.90 30.02
N ASN A 262 4.25 20.84 29.72
CA ASN A 262 4.96 20.05 30.73
C ASN A 262 6.05 20.85 31.44
N GLN A 263 6.82 21.67 30.69
CA GLN A 263 7.82 22.56 31.27
C GLN A 263 7.20 23.64 32.15
N TRP A 264 6.06 24.21 31.75
CA TRP A 264 5.32 25.19 32.53
C TRP A 264 4.80 24.59 33.83
N ALA A 265 4.12 23.44 33.76
CA ALA A 265 3.58 22.75 34.93
C ALA A 265 4.67 22.31 35.93
N SER A 266 5.88 22.03 35.45
CA SER A 266 7.01 21.61 36.30
C SER A 266 7.83 22.76 36.87
N ALA A 267 7.56 24.01 36.46
CA ALA A 267 8.36 25.17 36.83
C ALA A 267 8.13 25.59 38.29
N LYS A 268 9.23 25.76 39.04
CA LYS A 268 9.23 26.17 40.45
C LYS A 268 9.34 27.69 40.58
N GLY A 269 8.19 28.35 40.45
CA GLY A 269 8.06 29.80 40.64
C GLY A 269 8.40 30.63 39.41
N ASP A 270 8.38 31.95 39.59
CA ASP A 270 8.31 32.91 38.48
C ASP A 270 9.56 32.95 37.60
N ALA A 271 10.74 32.68 38.18
CA ALA A 271 11.99 32.67 37.43
C ALA A 271 12.00 31.56 36.37
N GLU A 272 11.60 30.34 36.73
CA GLU A 272 11.53 29.21 35.81
C GLU A 272 10.39 29.39 34.78
N ARG A 273 9.22 29.87 35.22
CA ARG A 273 8.09 30.20 34.32
C ARG A 273 8.49 31.24 33.28
N ASN A 274 9.26 32.27 33.67
CA ASN A 274 9.78 33.27 32.73
C ASN A 274 10.74 32.68 31.69
N ILE A 275 11.57 31.70 32.07
CA ILE A 275 12.45 30.98 31.13
C ILE A 275 11.61 30.19 30.11
N VAL A 276 10.57 29.49 30.57
CA VAL A 276 9.65 28.73 29.70
C VAL A 276 8.92 29.67 28.75
N ALA A 277 8.34 30.77 29.27
CA ALA A 277 7.66 31.78 28.46
C ALA A 277 8.58 32.36 27.38
N ARG A 278 9.83 32.69 27.73
CA ARG A 278 10.81 33.20 26.74
C ARG A 278 11.08 32.17 25.63
N LYS A 279 11.23 30.89 25.96
CA LYS A 279 11.44 29.83 24.97
C LYS A 279 10.21 29.63 24.08
N ALA A 280 9.01 29.65 24.66
CA ALA A 280 7.75 29.54 23.92
C ALA A 280 7.58 30.71 22.93
N ARG A 281 7.85 31.95 23.36
CA ARG A 281 7.81 33.14 22.48
C ARG A 281 8.79 33.08 21.32
N ILE A 282 9.92 32.37 21.45
CA ILE A 282 10.89 32.22 20.37
C ILE A 282 10.44 31.13 19.40
N HIS A 283 10.16 29.92 19.92
CA HIS A 283 9.99 28.75 19.06
C HIS A 283 8.52 28.46 18.72
N LEU A 284 7.63 28.46 19.71
CA LEU A 284 6.21 28.14 19.47
C LEU A 284 5.51 29.26 18.72
N SER A 285 5.77 30.51 19.08
CA SER A 285 5.17 31.67 18.40
C SER A 285 5.73 31.89 16.99
N GLY A 286 6.99 31.50 16.73
CA GLY A 286 7.56 31.49 15.37
C GLY A 286 6.81 30.49 14.49
N GLU A 287 6.78 29.22 14.93
CA GLU A 287 6.05 28.14 14.24
C GLU A 287 4.57 28.48 14.04
N PHE A 288 3.89 29.02 15.05
CA PHE A 288 2.47 29.40 14.93
C PHE A 288 2.25 30.49 13.86
N GLY A 289 3.18 31.45 13.76
CA GLY A 289 3.15 32.46 12.70
C GLY A 289 3.29 31.85 11.30
N GLU A 290 4.24 30.93 11.11
CA GLU A 290 4.44 30.18 9.87
C GLU A 290 3.19 29.35 9.50
N GLN A 291 2.60 28.64 10.47
CA GLN A 291 1.38 27.85 10.24
C GLN A 291 0.19 28.72 9.84
N MET A 292 0.03 29.89 10.44
CA MET A 292 -1.03 30.83 10.06
C MET A 292 -0.86 31.31 8.61
N VAL A 293 0.35 31.62 8.17
CA VAL A 293 0.64 31.97 6.76
C VAL A 293 0.33 30.79 5.85
N ARG A 294 0.82 29.60 6.20
CA ARG A 294 0.57 28.38 5.43
C ARG A 294 -0.91 28.14 5.23
N HIS A 295 -1.72 28.18 6.28
CA HIS A 295 -3.16 27.95 6.17
C HIS A 295 -3.91 29.11 5.46
N ALA A 296 -3.42 30.35 5.58
CA ALA A 296 -4.01 31.49 4.86
C ALA A 296 -3.79 31.39 3.34
N LEU A 297 -2.62 30.91 2.91
CA LEU A 297 -2.14 31.00 1.53
C LEU A 297 -2.17 29.67 0.76
N ALA A 298 -2.17 28.52 1.44
CA ALA A 298 -2.27 27.21 0.79
C ALA A 298 -3.45 27.09 -0.20
N PRO A 299 -4.65 27.68 0.06
CA PRO A 299 -5.74 27.62 -0.90
C PRO A 299 -5.46 28.32 -2.24
N LEU A 300 -4.40 29.12 -2.37
CA LEU A 300 -4.09 29.81 -3.63
C LEU A 300 -3.60 28.85 -4.71
N GLY A 301 -2.94 27.74 -4.35
CA GLY A 301 -2.40 26.76 -5.28
C GLY A 301 -2.97 25.36 -5.09
N SER A 302 -2.61 24.44 -5.99
CA SER A 302 -2.93 23.02 -5.84
C SER A 302 -1.85 22.27 -5.05
N GLN A 303 -0.64 22.83 -4.97
CA GLN A 303 0.53 22.24 -4.32
C GLN A 303 1.20 23.25 -3.38
N ILE A 304 1.67 22.73 -2.24
CA ILE A 304 2.47 23.49 -1.27
C ILE A 304 3.75 22.72 -0.94
N GLU A 305 4.87 23.42 -0.97
CA GLU A 305 6.14 22.95 -0.45
C GLU A 305 6.54 23.83 0.73
N THR A 306 7.06 23.21 1.79
CA THR A 306 7.56 23.93 2.97
C THR A 306 8.97 23.47 3.27
N GLN A 307 9.85 24.42 3.61
CA GLN A 307 11.25 24.15 3.96
C GLN A 307 12.08 23.57 2.80
N GLY A 308 11.72 23.90 1.55
CA GLY A 308 12.47 23.53 0.34
C GLY A 308 13.88 24.12 0.37
N ARG A 309 14.90 23.33 0.00
CA ARG A 309 16.31 23.74 0.08
C ARG A 309 16.78 24.30 -1.27
N THR A 310 17.26 25.54 -1.26
CA THR A 310 17.90 26.15 -2.43
C THR A 310 19.37 26.40 -2.12
N PHE A 311 20.26 25.80 -2.92
CA PHE A 311 21.70 26.03 -2.82
C PHE A 311 22.06 27.38 -3.44
N VAL A 312 22.86 28.16 -2.71
CA VAL A 312 23.23 29.53 -3.08
C VAL A 312 24.74 29.57 -3.33
N GLY A 313 25.11 29.75 -4.61
CA GLY A 313 26.50 29.74 -5.08
C GLY A 313 27.19 28.38 -5.00
N ASP A 314 28.49 28.33 -5.31
CA ASP A 314 29.26 27.09 -5.46
C ASP A 314 29.86 26.56 -4.14
N ASN A 315 29.65 27.27 -3.04
CA ASN A 315 30.27 26.98 -1.73
C ASN A 315 29.44 26.00 -0.86
N GLY A 316 28.42 25.36 -1.43
CA GLY A 316 27.55 24.42 -0.72
C GLY A 316 26.64 25.06 0.34
N ARG A 317 26.56 26.40 0.41
CA ARG A 317 25.60 27.11 1.26
C ARG A 317 24.20 26.90 0.71
N TYR A 318 23.20 26.80 1.59
CA TYR A 318 21.81 26.72 1.18
C TYR A 318 20.94 27.61 2.07
N THR A 319 19.82 28.04 1.51
CA THR A 319 18.71 28.64 2.24
C THR A 319 17.49 27.72 2.18
N LYS A 320 16.52 27.95 3.07
CA LYS A 320 15.23 27.27 3.04
C LYS A 320 14.13 28.28 2.82
N THR A 321 13.18 27.92 1.97
CA THR A 321 11.96 28.70 1.74
C THR A 321 10.86 28.20 2.66
N ASP A 322 10.28 29.10 3.45
CA ASP A 322 9.26 28.71 4.43
C ASP A 322 8.00 28.16 3.75
N LEU A 323 7.55 28.81 2.67
CA LEU A 323 6.40 28.38 1.90
C LEU A 323 6.55 28.68 0.41
N LEU A 324 6.39 27.66 -0.42
CA LEU A 324 6.22 27.77 -1.86
C LEU A 324 4.84 27.22 -2.23
N VAL A 325 4.05 28.02 -2.94
CA VAL A 325 2.73 27.65 -3.46
C VAL A 325 2.84 27.57 -4.97
N THR A 326 2.58 26.41 -5.56
CA THR A 326 2.68 26.18 -7.01
C THR A 326 1.34 25.82 -7.61
N ASP A 327 1.26 25.96 -8.95
CA ASP A 327 0.05 25.73 -9.72
C ASP A 327 -1.13 26.53 -9.16
N LEU A 328 -0.96 27.85 -9.19
CA LEU A 328 -1.95 28.79 -8.70
C LEU A 328 -3.30 28.59 -9.39
N ARG A 329 -4.36 28.51 -8.59
CA ARG A 329 -5.73 28.31 -9.08
C ARG A 329 -6.40 29.61 -9.49
N VAL A 330 -5.84 30.75 -9.06
CA VAL A 330 -6.31 32.11 -9.34
C VAL A 330 -5.12 33.04 -9.54
N PRO A 331 -5.27 34.16 -10.29
CA PRO A 331 -4.25 35.19 -10.31
C PRO A 331 -4.11 35.82 -8.92
N VAL A 332 -2.87 36.03 -8.46
CA VAL A 332 -2.58 36.66 -7.17
C VAL A 332 -1.73 37.91 -7.37
N ILE A 333 -2.09 38.99 -6.69
CA ILE A 333 -1.43 40.29 -6.76
C ILE A 333 -0.95 40.65 -5.36
N LEU A 334 0.36 40.86 -5.19
CA LEU A 334 1.01 41.32 -3.97
C LEU A 334 1.18 42.85 -3.93
N GLY A 335 1.24 43.49 -5.10
CA GLY A 335 1.47 44.93 -5.20
C GLY A 335 1.66 45.41 -6.64
N ARG A 336 2.28 46.57 -6.80
CA ARG A 336 2.62 47.15 -8.10
C ARG A 336 4.08 46.85 -8.43
N GLY A 337 4.37 46.52 -9.69
CA GLY A 337 5.73 46.27 -10.19
C GLY A 337 5.92 44.85 -10.71
N GLU A 338 7.07 44.61 -11.34
CA GLU A 338 7.50 43.28 -11.77
C GLU A 338 7.72 42.36 -10.56
N GLY A 339 7.39 41.07 -10.68
CA GLY A 339 7.50 40.10 -9.57
C GLY A 339 6.47 40.28 -8.44
N MET A 340 5.52 41.21 -8.59
CA MET A 340 4.48 41.50 -7.58
C MET A 340 3.13 40.85 -7.89
N GLY A 341 3.09 39.90 -8.81
CA GLY A 341 1.89 39.13 -9.10
C GLY A 341 2.22 37.87 -9.90
N ALA A 342 1.38 36.85 -9.73
CA ALA A 342 1.56 35.55 -10.37
C ALA A 342 0.25 35.13 -11.05
N PRO A 343 0.31 34.60 -12.29
CA PRO A 343 -0.87 34.17 -13.02
C PRO A 343 -1.38 32.80 -12.56
N VAL A 344 -2.55 32.38 -13.07
CA VAL A 344 -3.02 30.98 -12.94
C VAL A 344 -1.97 30.04 -13.52
N GLY A 345 -1.71 28.92 -12.85
CA GLY A 345 -0.65 27.95 -13.17
C GLY A 345 0.75 28.39 -12.73
N GLY A 346 0.92 29.63 -12.27
CA GLY A 346 2.17 30.15 -11.74
C GLY A 346 2.44 29.72 -10.30
N SER A 347 3.37 30.41 -9.66
CA SER A 347 3.95 30.06 -8.36
C SER A 347 4.24 31.28 -7.49
N MET A 348 4.23 31.09 -6.17
CA MET A 348 4.57 32.12 -5.19
C MET A 348 5.44 31.60 -4.06
N ALA A 349 6.50 32.33 -3.74
CA ALA A 349 7.39 32.01 -2.63
C ALA A 349 7.28 33.04 -1.49
N PHE A 350 7.24 32.56 -0.26
CA PHE A 350 7.06 33.37 0.94
C PHE A 350 8.09 33.02 2.01
N GLU A 351 8.68 34.06 2.59
CA GLU A 351 9.44 34.01 3.84
C GLU A 351 8.60 34.57 4.98
N VAL A 352 8.67 34.00 6.18
CA VAL A 352 7.85 34.42 7.31
C VAL A 352 8.71 34.88 8.49
N LYS A 353 8.57 36.15 8.89
CA LYS A 353 9.29 36.73 10.04
C LYS A 353 8.36 37.32 11.09
N CYS A 354 8.26 36.63 12.22
CA CYS A 354 7.50 37.09 13.38
C CYS A 354 8.43 37.68 14.45
N GLY A 355 8.44 39.00 14.63
CA GLY A 355 9.27 39.61 15.66
C GLY A 355 8.97 41.08 15.95
N LYS A 356 9.67 41.62 16.95
CA LYS A 356 9.59 43.05 17.27
C LYS A 356 10.34 43.89 16.25
N ALA A 357 9.99 45.18 16.15
CA ALA A 357 10.58 46.15 15.22
C ALA A 357 12.10 46.01 15.09
N GLU A 358 12.84 46.14 16.19
CA GLU A 358 14.31 46.05 16.19
C GLU A 358 14.84 44.65 15.82
N TYR A 359 14.10 43.58 16.17
CA TYR A 359 14.45 42.24 15.72
C TYR A 359 14.30 42.12 14.20
N LEU A 360 13.18 42.57 13.63
CA LEU A 360 12.95 42.53 12.18
C LEU A 360 14.06 43.29 11.43
N TYR A 361 14.46 44.45 11.94
CA TYR A 361 15.57 45.21 11.37
C TYR A 361 16.91 44.47 11.49
N SER A 362 17.21 43.87 12.65
CA SER A 362 18.43 43.09 12.86
C SER A 362 18.55 41.86 11.95
N GLN A 363 17.45 41.37 11.39
CA GLN A 363 17.40 40.23 10.48
C GLN A 363 17.59 40.62 9.01
N LYS A 364 17.84 41.90 8.68
CA LYS A 364 17.96 42.39 7.29
C LYS A 364 18.84 41.51 6.41
N ASP A 365 20.11 41.34 6.78
CA ASP A 365 21.09 40.60 5.95
C ASP A 365 20.72 39.12 5.82
N HIS A 366 20.12 38.55 6.85
CA HIS A 366 19.62 37.18 6.82
C HIS A 366 18.46 37.03 5.83
N MET A 367 17.49 37.95 5.86
CA MET A 367 16.36 37.94 4.93
C MET A 367 16.80 38.17 3.47
N ILE A 368 17.80 39.04 3.23
CA ILE A 368 18.40 39.23 1.91
C ILE A 368 18.99 37.90 1.39
N PHE A 369 19.74 37.19 2.25
CA PHE A 369 20.28 35.88 1.87
C PHE A 369 19.18 34.86 1.58
N GLN A 370 18.06 34.89 2.32
CA GLN A 370 16.95 33.97 2.09
C GLN A 370 16.18 34.26 0.81
N ALA A 371 16.12 35.52 0.37
CA ALA A 371 15.48 35.91 -0.90
C ALA A 371 16.07 35.21 -2.13
N GLU A 372 17.35 34.80 -2.06
CA GLU A 372 17.99 33.97 -3.09
C GLU A 372 17.25 32.65 -3.34
N GLY A 373 16.60 32.09 -2.31
CA GLY A 373 15.84 30.85 -2.39
C GLY A 373 14.56 30.95 -3.20
N HIS A 374 14.06 32.18 -3.41
CA HIS A 374 12.72 32.43 -3.95
C HIS A 374 12.72 32.72 -5.45
N LYS A 375 13.88 33.07 -6.03
CA LYS A 375 14.01 33.70 -7.37
C LYS A 375 13.38 32.95 -8.54
N GLN A 376 13.05 31.68 -8.37
CA GLN A 376 12.42 30.85 -9.41
C GLN A 376 10.89 30.95 -9.41
N ALA A 377 10.28 31.55 -8.39
CA ALA A 377 8.84 31.76 -8.33
C ALA A 377 8.41 33.00 -9.14
N ASP A 378 7.19 32.99 -9.68
CA ASP A 378 6.64 34.10 -10.46
C ASP A 378 6.45 35.36 -9.60
N ALA A 379 6.11 35.18 -8.33
CA ALA A 379 6.05 36.25 -7.34
C ALA A 379 6.63 35.80 -5.99
N GLN A 380 7.24 36.73 -5.26
CA GLN A 380 7.83 36.41 -3.97
C GLN A 380 7.76 37.58 -2.99
N CYS A 381 7.61 37.29 -1.70
CA CYS A 381 7.68 38.33 -0.67
C CYS A 381 8.06 37.82 0.72
N THR A 382 8.57 38.73 1.54
CA THR A 382 8.81 38.49 2.96
C THR A 382 7.62 38.99 3.77
N LEU A 383 6.85 38.08 4.34
CA LEU A 383 5.74 38.37 5.23
C LEU A 383 6.25 38.57 6.65
N CYS A 384 5.85 39.65 7.30
CA CYS A 384 6.27 39.94 8.66
C CYS A 384 5.13 40.40 9.57
N SER A 385 5.40 40.37 10.87
CA SER A 385 4.52 41.00 11.87
C SER A 385 4.40 42.50 11.64
N ARG A 386 3.22 43.05 11.95
CA ARG A 386 2.92 44.47 11.84
C ARG A 386 3.82 45.39 12.68
N ASP A 387 4.65 44.83 13.58
CA ASP A 387 5.66 45.58 14.34
C ASP A 387 6.70 46.29 13.44
N ILE A 388 6.81 45.95 12.14
CA ILE A 388 7.61 46.76 11.19
C ILE A 388 7.16 48.22 11.13
N GLN A 389 5.89 48.50 11.41
CA GLN A 389 5.37 49.88 11.43
C GLN A 389 5.84 50.67 12.66
N ASP A 390 6.38 49.98 13.67
CA ASP A 390 6.89 50.60 14.89
C ASP A 390 8.40 50.96 14.74
N LEU A 391 9.03 50.70 13.58
CA LEU A 391 10.37 51.17 13.25
C LEU A 391 10.37 52.67 12.90
N PRO A 392 11.47 53.40 13.19
CA PRO A 392 11.71 54.72 12.60
C PRO A 392 11.60 54.68 11.08
N GLU A 393 11.06 55.75 10.47
CA GLU A 393 10.79 55.80 9.02
C GLU A 393 12.04 55.51 8.18
N GLU A 394 13.21 55.99 8.60
CA GLU A 394 14.48 55.76 7.91
C GLU A 394 14.85 54.28 7.89
N LYS A 395 14.82 53.61 9.06
CA LYS A 395 15.11 52.17 9.18
C LYS A 395 14.08 51.33 8.43
N LYS A 396 12.81 51.71 8.50
CA LYS A 396 11.72 51.01 7.82
C LYS A 396 11.87 51.10 6.31
N LYS A 397 12.23 52.28 5.79
CA LYS A 397 12.50 52.50 4.38
C LYS A 397 13.73 51.70 3.94
N GLU A 398 14.84 51.83 4.65
CA GLU A 398 16.07 51.07 4.35
C GLU A 398 15.80 49.56 4.26
N LEU A 399 15.07 49.00 5.22
CA LEU A 399 14.74 47.58 5.23
C LEU A 399 13.86 47.16 4.04
N ARG A 400 12.83 47.97 3.71
CA ARG A 400 11.94 47.68 2.59
C ARG A 400 12.64 47.80 1.24
N ASP A 401 13.46 48.82 1.06
CA ASP A 401 14.21 49.07 -0.17
C ASP A 401 15.23 47.93 -0.38
N ALA A 402 16.00 47.57 0.65
CA ALA A 402 16.97 46.48 0.56
C ALA A 402 16.34 45.12 0.21
N LEU A 403 15.17 44.82 0.76
CA LEU A 403 14.46 43.57 0.43
C LEU A 403 13.76 43.63 -0.92
N HIS A 404 13.31 44.80 -1.38
CA HIS A 404 12.82 44.98 -2.73
C HIS A 404 13.93 44.76 -3.78
N GLU A 405 15.12 45.32 -3.54
CA GLU A 405 16.31 45.10 -4.39
C GLU A 405 16.78 43.64 -4.39
N ALA A 406 16.68 42.94 -3.26
CA ALA A 406 16.95 41.50 -3.16
C ALA A 406 15.87 40.64 -3.85
N GLY A 407 14.80 41.26 -4.35
CA GLY A 407 13.71 40.61 -5.05
C GLY A 407 12.58 40.09 -4.14
N SER A 408 12.66 40.21 -2.82
CA SER A 408 11.64 39.72 -1.87
C SER A 408 11.02 40.84 -1.05
N PRO A 409 10.15 41.69 -1.64
CA PRO A 409 9.57 42.85 -0.96
C PRO A 409 8.92 42.49 0.37
N MET A 410 9.12 43.34 1.37
CA MET A 410 8.65 43.06 2.73
C MET A 410 7.25 43.64 2.98
N VAL A 411 6.34 42.81 3.47
CA VAL A 411 4.96 43.20 3.77
C VAL A 411 4.55 42.82 5.19
N GLY A 412 4.10 43.82 5.97
CA GLY A 412 3.64 43.64 7.35
C GLY A 412 2.17 43.26 7.42
N MET A 413 1.86 41.97 7.27
CA MET A 413 0.48 41.45 7.26
C MET A 413 0.12 40.61 8.50
N LEU A 414 1.11 40.11 9.25
CA LEU A 414 0.84 39.23 10.40
C LEU A 414 0.46 40.05 11.65
N PRO A 415 -0.28 39.46 12.61
CA PRO A 415 -0.55 40.11 13.89
C PRO A 415 0.73 40.58 14.57
N LYS A 416 0.62 41.58 15.45
CA LYS A 416 1.78 42.06 16.19
C LYS A 416 2.37 40.91 17.01
N LYS A 417 3.69 40.90 17.18
CA LYS A 417 4.41 39.83 17.88
C LYS A 417 3.84 39.55 19.26
N ASN A 418 3.44 40.59 19.99
CA ASN A 418 2.81 40.45 21.31
C ASN A 418 1.47 39.71 21.26
N GLU A 419 0.68 39.88 20.21
CA GLU A 419 -0.59 39.17 20.05
C GLU A 419 -0.36 37.67 19.80
N ILE A 420 0.63 37.34 18.97
CA ILE A 420 1.05 35.97 18.69
C ILE A 420 1.63 35.33 19.97
N ASP A 421 2.50 36.06 20.68
CA ASP A 421 3.08 35.62 21.95
C ASP A 421 2.01 35.33 23.00
N GLN A 422 1.07 36.25 23.19
CA GLN A 422 0.00 36.10 24.15
C GLN A 422 -0.86 34.87 23.80
N SER A 423 -1.26 34.73 22.53
CA SER A 423 -2.02 33.58 22.05
C SER A 423 -1.33 32.26 22.38
N CYS A 424 -0.03 32.12 22.09
CA CYS A 424 0.71 30.89 22.37
C CYS A 424 0.87 30.64 23.88
N LEU A 425 1.09 31.69 24.68
CA LEU A 425 1.20 31.57 26.13
C LEU A 425 -0.12 31.14 26.76
N ASP A 426 -1.24 31.77 26.39
CA ASP A 426 -2.56 31.39 26.88
C ASP A 426 -2.87 29.93 26.57
N PHE A 427 -2.50 29.46 25.38
CA PHE A 427 -2.75 28.07 24.96
C PHE A 427 -1.91 27.03 25.72
N ILE A 428 -0.70 27.38 26.19
CA ILE A 428 0.08 26.50 27.07
C ILE A 428 -0.41 26.57 28.53
N HIS A 429 -1.02 27.69 28.95
CA HIS A 429 -1.55 27.86 30.32
C HIS A 429 -2.90 27.16 30.55
N GLN A 430 -3.69 26.89 29.50
CA GLN A 430 -5.03 26.28 29.59
C GLN A 430 -5.15 24.98 30.42
N ASN A 431 -4.05 24.27 30.73
CA ASN A 431 -4.07 23.11 31.63
C ASN A 431 -4.20 23.47 33.12
N GLU A 432 -3.91 24.71 33.55
CA GLU A 432 -4.05 25.10 34.97
C GLU A 432 -5.52 25.35 35.36
N GLU A 433 -6.37 25.86 34.46
CA GLU A 433 -7.79 26.16 34.76
C GLU A 433 -8.74 24.94 34.69
N ALA A 434 -8.33 23.86 34.01
CA ALA A 434 -9.12 22.62 33.96
C ALA A 434 -8.90 21.70 35.20
N LEU A 435 -7.91 22.03 36.05
CA LEU A 435 -7.53 21.30 37.26
C LEU A 435 -7.77 22.11 38.55
N SER A 436 -8.33 23.32 38.44
CA SER A 436 -8.82 24.16 39.54
C SER A 436 -10.34 24.18 39.57
#